data_AF-A0A3D1AIQ8-F1
#
_entry.id   AF-A0A3D1AIQ8-F1
#
_cell.length_a   1.000
_cell.length_b   1.000
_cell.length_c   1.000
_cell.angle_alpha   90.00
_cell.angle_beta   90.00
_cell.angle_gamma   90.00
#
_symmetry.space_group_name_H-M   'P 1'
#
loop_
_entity.id
_entity.type
_entity.pdbx_description
1 polymer ?
#
loop_
_entity_poly.entity_id
_entity_poly.type
_entity_poly.pdbx_seq_one_letter_code
_entity_poly.pdbx_strand_id
1 'polypeptide(L)'
;MQTVTEATLPPLGITMGCPVGIGPEIILRFLAQVATKTAMWPVVIGDAGVLRRCAKALNIQVRVVDWQPGAPVQPQALNVCSLSDLGDELIWGKPTIETGRAMGSYIEEGVRLVRQAQLAGLVTCPISKAALTAGGYRFPGHTEMLAELCQAKDFAMMMAGSRLKITLVSIHQALAEVPAAITQKAVLRMIAITGRALQDDFGLPHPRLAVAGLNPHAGEGGMFGDEELRVIAPAVVAARLAGWQVEGPFPPDTVFNKAVAGQFDAVVSMYHDQGLIPFKLLHFSDGVNVTLGLPIVRTSVDHGTAYDIAGLGLADPTSLAAAVSLAEVIVANRRNIKLSCTGSNGMERKGWLIAFEGIDGTGKTTQIAMLAAVLCKRGLSVVATKEPTDGQYGLKIRELYKNRKSVTPEEELALFLDDRREHVVRVIAPALACGQVVLTDRYYYSTAAYQGAAGHDPQKIITANELFAPVPDMVIILEAPVSLGVHRVQRIRGEVLNDFEQEETLVRVA
;
A
#
# COMPACT_ATOMS: atom_id res chain seq x y z
N MET A 1 25.53 5.87 -22.14
CA MET A 1 24.95 5.81 -20.79
C MET A 1 25.86 6.56 -19.85
N GLN A 2 25.54 7.82 -19.54
CA GLN A 2 26.28 8.55 -18.51
C GLN A 2 25.90 7.97 -17.16
N THR A 3 26.86 7.40 -16.46
CA THR A 3 26.75 7.03 -15.04
C THR A 3 26.56 8.31 -14.25
N VAL A 4 25.31 8.63 -13.94
CA VAL A 4 24.97 9.72 -13.02
C VAL A 4 25.42 9.28 -11.63
N THR A 5 26.43 9.96 -11.09
CA THR A 5 26.78 9.91 -9.66
C THR A 5 25.51 10.09 -8.82
N GLU A 6 25.28 9.24 -7.82
CA GLU A 6 24.11 9.27 -6.90
C GLU A 6 23.77 10.70 -6.47
N ALA A 7 22.87 11.37 -7.19
CA ALA A 7 22.28 12.61 -6.73
C ALA A 7 21.35 12.21 -5.58
N THR A 8 21.71 12.58 -4.36
CA THR A 8 20.85 12.38 -3.19
C THR A 8 19.51 13.04 -3.49
N LEU A 9 18.45 12.23 -3.52
CA LEU A 9 17.09 12.74 -3.72
C LEU A 9 16.78 13.76 -2.60
N PRO A 10 16.19 14.92 -2.92
CA PRO A 10 15.66 15.81 -1.89
C PRO A 10 14.67 15.08 -0.99
N PRO A 11 14.52 15.47 0.29
CA PRO A 11 13.61 14.78 1.19
C PRO A 11 12.15 14.95 0.77
N LEU A 12 11.28 14.07 1.28
CA LEU A 12 9.83 14.29 1.21
C LEU A 12 9.41 15.31 2.27
N GLY A 13 8.55 16.26 1.88
CA GLY A 13 7.92 17.17 2.83
C GLY A 13 6.63 16.59 3.38
N ILE A 14 6.43 16.65 4.69
CA ILE A 14 5.16 16.35 5.34
C ILE A 14 4.59 17.66 5.89
N THR A 15 3.46 18.16 5.38
CA THR A 15 2.79 19.29 6.05
C THR A 15 2.11 18.79 7.31
N MET A 16 2.28 19.51 8.42
CA MET A 16 1.70 19.15 9.72
C MET A 16 0.16 19.06 9.71
N GLY A 17 -0.49 19.71 8.76
CA GLY A 17 -1.94 19.88 8.78
C GLY A 17 -2.34 20.77 9.96
N CYS A 18 -3.49 20.51 10.56
CA CYS A 18 -3.98 21.30 11.69
C CYS A 18 -3.09 21.13 12.94
N PRO A 19 -2.49 22.21 13.48
CA PRO A 19 -1.63 22.15 14.66
C PRO A 19 -2.31 21.59 15.91
N VAL A 20 -3.64 21.68 15.99
CA VAL A 20 -4.44 21.18 17.12
C VAL A 20 -5.31 19.98 16.76
N GLY A 21 -5.11 19.39 15.58
CA GLY A 21 -5.70 18.10 15.19
C GLY A 21 -4.79 16.93 15.51
N ILE A 22 -5.04 15.78 14.89
CA ILE A 22 -4.20 14.58 15.04
C ILE A 22 -2.89 14.62 14.24
N GLY A 23 -2.70 15.60 13.35
CA GLY A 23 -1.52 15.73 12.48
C GLY A 23 -0.18 15.61 13.22
N PRO A 24 0.06 16.41 14.28
CA PRO A 24 1.26 16.30 15.11
C PRO A 24 1.47 14.90 15.69
N GLU A 25 0.41 14.24 16.17
CA GLU A 25 0.48 12.91 16.78
C GLU A 25 0.86 11.83 15.75
N ILE A 26 0.19 11.80 14.60
CA ILE A 26 0.47 10.78 13.57
C ILE A 26 1.89 10.94 13.00
N ILE A 27 2.41 12.17 12.88
CA ILE A 27 3.79 12.44 12.44
C ILE A 27 4.80 11.86 13.43
N LEU A 28 4.60 12.12 14.72
CA LEU A 28 5.50 11.63 15.78
C LEU A 28 5.49 10.09 15.84
N ARG A 29 4.31 9.48 15.77
CA ARG A 29 4.16 8.02 15.75
C ARG A 29 4.75 7.39 14.50
N PHE A 30 4.51 7.99 13.33
CA PHE A 30 5.09 7.55 12.06
C PHE A 30 6.62 7.52 12.14
N LEU A 31 7.27 8.60 12.59
CA LEU A 31 8.74 8.62 12.70
C LEU A 31 9.30 7.64 13.74
N ALA A 32 8.61 7.44 14.86
CA ALA A 32 8.99 6.43 15.84
C ALA A 32 8.98 5.00 15.25
N GLN A 33 8.18 4.75 14.20
CA GLN A 33 8.07 3.45 13.53
C GLN A 33 8.99 3.30 12.31
N VAL A 34 9.42 4.40 11.69
CA VAL A 34 10.03 4.42 10.33
C VAL A 34 11.55 4.43 10.33
N ALA A 35 12.20 4.42 11.50
CA ALA A 35 13.64 4.63 11.66
C ALA A 35 14.58 3.71 10.85
N THR A 36 14.07 2.75 10.09
CA THR A 36 14.83 1.80 9.28
C THR A 36 14.30 1.53 7.86
N LYS A 37 13.25 2.21 7.37
CA LYS A 37 12.50 1.75 6.18
C LYS A 37 12.26 2.75 5.04
N THR A 38 12.57 4.04 5.19
CA THR A 38 12.33 5.07 4.16
C THR A 38 13.59 5.35 3.33
N ALA A 39 13.43 5.46 2.02
CA ALA A 39 14.51 5.85 1.10
C ALA A 39 14.73 7.38 1.09
N MET A 40 13.69 8.16 1.43
CA MET A 40 13.73 9.62 1.51
C MET A 40 13.28 10.11 2.89
N TRP A 41 14.23 10.26 3.81
CA TRP A 41 13.93 10.69 5.18
C TRP A 41 13.12 12.00 5.19
N PRO A 42 11.92 12.03 5.79
CA PRO A 42 11.03 13.16 5.62
C PRO A 42 11.41 14.35 6.48
N VAL A 43 11.01 15.53 6.02
CA VAL A 43 11.05 16.79 6.76
C VAL A 43 9.62 17.28 6.97
N VAL A 44 9.32 17.79 8.16
CA VAL A 44 7.99 18.33 8.48
C VAL A 44 7.98 19.82 8.24
N ILE A 45 6.94 20.30 7.57
CA ILE A 45 6.64 21.71 7.38
C ILE A 45 5.54 22.07 8.36
N GLY A 46 5.85 22.86 9.38
CA GLY A 46 4.91 23.10 10.47
C GLY A 46 5.46 23.95 11.60
N ASP A 47 5.21 23.54 12.84
CA ASP A 47 5.61 24.22 14.07
C ASP A 47 6.40 23.29 14.98
N ALA A 48 7.68 23.58 15.21
CA ALA A 48 8.53 22.74 16.04
C ALA A 48 8.08 22.73 17.53
N GLY A 49 7.49 23.82 18.03
CA GLY A 49 6.96 23.93 19.39
C GLY A 49 5.77 23.00 19.61
N VAL A 50 4.82 22.98 18.67
CA VAL A 50 3.66 22.08 18.70
C VAL A 50 4.07 20.61 18.72
N LEU A 51 5.05 20.21 17.90
CA LEU A 51 5.58 18.84 17.87
C LEU A 51 6.26 18.46 19.19
N ARG A 52 7.10 19.34 19.74
CA ARG A 52 7.75 19.11 21.04
C ARG A 52 6.71 18.96 22.15
N ARG A 53 5.67 19.80 22.16
CA ARG A 53 4.57 19.73 23.12
C ARG A 53 3.77 18.43 22.99
N CYS A 54 3.43 18.03 21.77
CA CYS A 54 2.72 16.78 21.51
C CYS A 54 3.57 15.56 21.95
N ALA A 55 4.86 15.53 21.58
CA ALA A 55 5.79 14.48 21.98
C ALA A 55 5.89 14.35 23.50
N LYS A 56 6.00 15.48 24.21
CA LYS A 56 6.01 15.52 25.68
C LYS A 56 4.70 15.02 26.29
N ALA A 57 3.55 15.48 25.78
CA ALA A 57 2.23 15.10 26.28
C ALA A 57 1.96 13.60 26.12
N LEU A 58 2.44 13.00 25.03
CA LEU A 58 2.25 11.59 24.70
C LEU A 58 3.42 10.68 25.13
N ASN A 59 4.43 11.24 25.80
CA ASN A 59 5.67 10.54 26.18
C ASN A 59 6.36 9.81 25.01
N ILE A 60 6.37 10.43 23.83
CA ILE A 60 7.03 9.91 22.62
C ILE A 60 8.46 10.43 22.57
N GLN A 61 9.44 9.53 22.61
CA GLN A 61 10.86 9.86 22.56
C GLN A 61 11.31 10.13 21.11
N VAL A 62 11.17 11.37 20.66
CA VAL A 62 11.62 11.81 19.33
C VAL A 62 12.41 13.11 19.44
N ARG A 63 13.60 13.14 18.83
CA ARG A 63 14.44 14.34 18.76
C ARG A 63 13.95 15.28 17.66
N VAL A 64 13.30 16.37 18.03
CA VAL A 64 12.85 17.43 17.10
C VAL A 64 14.00 18.39 16.83
N VAL A 65 14.43 18.51 15.57
CA VAL A 65 15.53 19.39 15.15
C VAL A 65 15.04 20.38 14.09
N ASP A 66 15.54 21.60 14.15
CA ASP A 66 15.22 22.60 13.14
C ASP A 66 15.94 22.24 11.83
N TRP A 67 15.25 22.40 10.72
CA TRP A 67 15.76 22.15 9.38
C TRP A 67 15.46 23.34 8.47
N GLN A 68 16.42 23.65 7.60
CA GLN A 68 16.31 24.72 6.62
C GLN A 68 16.43 24.13 5.21
N PRO A 69 15.71 24.68 4.21
CA PRO A 69 15.85 24.26 2.82
C PRO A 69 17.30 24.18 2.36
N GLY A 70 17.69 23.03 1.81
CA GLY A 70 19.04 22.76 1.31
C GLY A 70 20.01 22.20 2.35
N ALA A 71 19.63 22.19 3.63
CA ALA A 71 20.42 21.54 4.68
C ALA A 71 20.28 20.00 4.59
N PRO A 72 21.32 19.23 4.95
CA PRO A 72 21.20 17.79 5.07
C PRO A 72 20.19 17.41 6.16
N VAL A 73 19.36 16.42 5.87
CA VAL A 73 18.46 15.84 6.88
C VAL A 73 19.26 15.08 7.93
N GLN A 74 18.86 15.19 9.19
CA GLN A 74 19.43 14.39 10.27
C GLN A 74 18.63 13.09 10.41
N PRO A 75 19.21 11.91 10.13
CA PRO A 75 18.55 10.64 10.35
C PRO A 75 18.18 10.46 11.83
N GLN A 76 17.14 9.68 12.08
CA GLN A 76 16.61 9.39 13.43
C GLN A 76 16.09 10.63 14.20
N ALA A 77 16.08 11.79 13.57
CA ALA A 77 15.46 13.01 14.10
C ALA A 77 14.24 13.40 13.27
N LEU A 78 13.31 14.10 13.92
CA LEU A 78 12.22 14.79 13.27
C LEU A 78 12.74 16.17 12.82
N ASN A 79 13.11 16.26 11.54
CA ASN A 79 13.56 17.50 10.91
C ASN A 79 12.36 18.39 10.64
N VAL A 80 12.38 19.64 11.12
CA VAL A 80 11.23 20.55 11.03
C VAL A 80 11.63 21.88 10.39
N CYS A 81 11.00 22.20 9.26
CA CYS A 81 10.92 23.56 8.74
C CYS A 81 9.84 24.31 9.53
N SER A 82 10.23 25.02 10.59
CA SER A 82 9.29 25.74 11.45
C SER A 82 8.88 27.06 10.81
N LEU A 83 7.60 27.23 10.48
CA LEU A 83 7.04 28.43 9.85
C LEU A 83 6.14 29.26 10.76
N SER A 84 5.85 28.74 11.96
CA SER A 84 5.09 29.44 12.98
C SER A 84 5.72 29.24 14.35
N ASP A 85 5.28 30.10 15.27
CA ASP A 85 5.46 29.99 16.71
C ASP A 85 4.09 30.24 17.35
N LEU A 86 3.30 29.19 17.50
CA LEU A 86 1.91 29.27 17.98
C LEU A 86 1.79 29.33 19.51
N GLY A 87 2.90 29.23 20.25
CA GLY A 87 2.94 29.25 21.71
C GLY A 87 2.29 28.05 22.40
N ASP A 88 2.30 28.07 23.73
CA ASP A 88 1.88 26.96 24.58
C ASP A 88 0.39 26.94 24.95
N GLU A 89 -0.37 27.99 24.60
CA GLU A 89 -1.78 28.15 24.99
C GLU A 89 -2.77 27.38 24.09
N LEU A 90 -2.29 26.70 23.05
CA LEU A 90 -3.17 25.93 22.16
C LEU A 90 -3.94 24.85 22.91
N ILE A 91 -5.19 24.61 22.51
CA ILE A 91 -6.03 23.54 23.06
C ILE A 91 -6.28 22.52 21.95
N TRP A 92 -5.95 21.24 22.21
CA TRP A 92 -6.23 20.15 21.28
C TRP A 92 -7.72 20.11 20.92
N GLY A 93 -8.02 19.90 19.64
CA GLY A 93 -9.37 19.88 19.12
C GLY A 93 -10.01 21.26 18.88
N LYS A 94 -9.36 22.38 19.26
CA LYS A 94 -9.94 23.73 19.18
C LYS A 94 -9.12 24.65 18.27
N PRO A 95 -9.42 24.69 16.95
CA PRO A 95 -8.69 25.54 16.02
C PRO A 95 -8.97 27.03 16.27
N THR A 96 -7.95 27.86 16.11
CA THR A 96 -8.00 29.34 16.12
C THR A 96 -7.68 29.91 14.73
N ILE A 97 -7.83 31.24 14.56
CA ILE A 97 -7.45 31.95 13.32
C ILE A 97 -5.95 31.75 13.02
N GLU A 98 -5.10 31.77 14.04
CA GLU A 98 -3.65 31.59 13.94
C GLU A 98 -3.31 30.18 13.45
N THR A 99 -3.94 29.14 14.04
CA THR A 99 -3.77 27.77 13.56
C THR A 99 -4.29 27.60 12.13
N GLY A 100 -5.36 28.32 11.78
CA GLY A 100 -5.91 28.41 10.43
C GLY A 100 -4.90 28.96 9.42
N ARG A 101 -4.27 30.08 9.78
CA ARG A 101 -3.25 30.74 8.96
C ARG A 101 -2.01 29.87 8.79
N ALA A 102 -1.60 29.20 9.87
CA ALA A 102 -0.45 28.31 9.88
C ALA A 102 -0.66 27.10 8.94
N MET A 103 -1.84 26.47 8.96
CA MET A 103 -2.15 25.38 8.01
C MET A 103 -1.95 25.79 6.55
N GLY A 104 -2.43 26.98 6.18
CA GLY A 104 -2.29 27.50 4.82
C GLY A 104 -0.83 27.76 4.47
N SER A 105 -0.07 28.41 5.36
CA SER A 105 1.35 28.71 5.09
C SER A 105 2.21 27.45 4.95
N TYR A 106 1.89 26.36 5.67
CA TYR A 106 2.60 25.09 5.51
C TYR A 106 2.40 24.49 4.11
N ILE A 107 1.21 24.63 3.54
CA ILE A 107 0.89 24.14 2.20
C ILE A 107 1.60 25.01 1.15
N GLU A 108 1.51 26.34 1.27
CA GLU A 108 2.18 27.27 0.35
C GLU A 108 3.70 27.02 0.31
N GLU A 109 4.32 26.91 1.49
CA GLU A 109 5.74 26.64 1.59
C GLU A 109 6.10 25.26 1.05
N GLY A 110 5.30 24.23 1.34
CA GLY A 110 5.51 22.90 0.78
C GLY A 110 5.50 22.89 -0.74
N VAL A 111 4.53 23.54 -1.36
CA VAL A 111 4.48 23.70 -2.83
C VAL A 111 5.70 24.47 -3.32
N ARG A 112 6.05 25.58 -2.67
CA ARG A 112 7.21 26.41 -3.03
C ARG A 112 8.50 25.59 -3.03
N LEU A 113 8.73 24.81 -1.98
CA LEU A 113 9.94 24.00 -1.82
C LEU A 113 10.03 22.85 -2.80
N VAL A 114 8.91 22.17 -3.13
CA VAL A 114 8.91 21.15 -4.20
C VAL A 114 9.22 21.78 -5.56
N ARG A 115 8.62 22.95 -5.88
CA ARG A 115 8.89 23.67 -7.13
C ARG A 115 10.34 24.15 -7.25
N GLN A 116 11.01 24.39 -6.13
CA GLN A 116 12.43 24.74 -6.06
C GLN A 116 13.36 23.52 -5.98
N ALA A 117 12.83 22.30 -6.13
CA ALA A 117 13.56 21.04 -5.98
C ALA A 117 14.27 20.87 -4.62
N GLN A 118 13.83 21.61 -3.59
CA GLN A 118 14.28 21.45 -2.20
C GLN A 118 13.58 20.28 -1.51
N LEU A 119 12.42 19.88 -2.03
CA LEU A 119 11.68 18.68 -1.65
C LEU A 119 11.37 17.86 -2.90
N ALA A 120 11.31 16.53 -2.75
CA ALA A 120 10.98 15.64 -3.85
C ALA A 120 9.46 15.51 -4.09
N GLY A 121 8.66 15.69 -3.04
CA GLY A 121 7.21 15.58 -3.06
C GLY A 121 6.60 16.07 -1.74
N LEU A 122 5.28 16.18 -1.72
CA LEU A 122 4.51 16.69 -0.59
C LEU A 122 3.51 15.64 -0.10
N VAL A 123 3.58 15.30 1.18
CA VAL A 123 2.60 14.47 1.89
C VAL A 123 1.84 15.37 2.84
N THR A 124 0.52 15.35 2.82
CA THR A 124 -0.27 16.28 3.66
C THR A 124 -1.02 15.55 4.77
N CYS A 125 -0.85 16.01 6.01
CA CYS A 125 -1.73 15.66 7.13
C CYS A 125 -3.07 16.42 7.05
N PRO A 126 -4.08 16.03 7.83
CA PRO A 126 -5.43 16.59 7.72
C PRO A 126 -5.53 18.06 8.12
N ILE A 127 -6.43 18.81 7.46
CA ILE A 127 -6.81 20.18 7.82
C ILE A 127 -8.31 20.30 8.10
N SER A 128 -8.70 21.41 8.73
CA SER A 128 -10.10 21.84 8.76
C SER A 128 -10.32 22.94 7.74
N LYS A 129 -11.25 22.71 6.80
CA LYS A 129 -11.64 23.70 5.78
C LYS A 129 -12.18 24.99 6.41
N ALA A 130 -12.96 24.85 7.50
CA ALA A 130 -13.52 25.99 8.23
C ALA A 130 -12.41 26.82 8.89
N ALA A 131 -11.45 26.18 9.55
CA ALA A 131 -10.34 26.87 10.18
C ALA A 131 -9.36 27.46 9.15
N LEU A 132 -9.11 26.77 8.04
CA LEU A 132 -8.31 27.28 6.92
C LEU A 132 -8.95 28.57 6.36
N THR A 133 -10.26 28.56 6.14
CA THR A 133 -11.04 29.73 5.70
C THR A 133 -10.95 30.89 6.71
N ALA A 134 -11.14 30.59 8.01
CA ALA A 134 -11.00 31.58 9.08
C ALA A 134 -9.59 32.18 9.18
N GLY A 135 -8.56 31.40 8.81
CA GLY A 135 -7.17 31.84 8.73
C GLY A 135 -6.84 32.73 7.52
N GLY A 136 -7.80 32.98 6.63
CA GLY A 136 -7.66 33.83 5.44
C GLY A 136 -7.58 33.08 4.11
N TYR A 137 -7.58 31.75 4.12
CA TYR A 137 -7.41 30.92 2.93
C TYR A 137 -8.77 30.39 2.43
N ARG A 138 -9.38 31.11 1.49
CA ARG A 138 -10.73 30.80 0.98
C ARG A 138 -10.68 29.79 -0.17
N PHE A 139 -10.42 28.53 0.16
CA PHE A 139 -10.44 27.42 -0.79
C PHE A 139 -11.47 26.35 -0.42
N PRO A 140 -12.15 25.71 -1.39
CA PRO A 140 -13.07 24.60 -1.13
C PRO A 140 -12.41 23.38 -0.45
N GLY A 141 -11.09 23.24 -0.58
CA GLY A 141 -10.31 22.13 -0.02
C GLY A 141 -8.83 22.20 -0.38
N HIS A 142 -8.09 21.18 0.09
CA HIS A 142 -6.67 21.01 -0.19
C HIS A 142 -6.36 20.92 -1.68
N THR A 143 -7.13 20.13 -2.41
CA THR A 143 -6.90 19.85 -3.83
C THR A 143 -6.98 21.13 -4.66
N GLU A 144 -7.97 21.97 -4.39
CA GLU A 144 -8.20 23.23 -5.10
C GLU A 144 -7.11 24.26 -4.79
N MET A 145 -6.69 24.36 -3.52
CA MET A 145 -5.57 25.22 -3.13
C MET A 145 -4.27 24.80 -3.81
N LEU A 146 -3.97 23.49 -3.84
CA LEU A 146 -2.77 22.96 -4.50
C LEU A 146 -2.81 23.21 -6.02
N ALA A 147 -3.96 23.02 -6.65
CA ALA A 147 -4.13 23.28 -8.08
C ALA A 147 -3.87 24.75 -8.42
N GLU A 148 -4.40 25.69 -7.63
CA GLU A 148 -4.15 27.12 -7.77
C GLU A 148 -2.66 27.45 -7.62
N LEU A 149 -2.03 27.00 -6.53
CA LEU A 149 -0.60 27.23 -6.26
C LEU A 149 0.33 26.62 -7.32
N CYS A 150 -0.10 25.52 -7.95
CA CYS A 150 0.61 24.85 -9.03
C CYS A 150 0.22 25.35 -10.43
N GLN A 151 -0.76 26.25 -10.54
CA GLN A 151 -1.36 26.69 -11.82
C GLN A 151 -1.85 25.50 -12.67
N ALA A 152 -2.30 24.42 -12.02
CA ALA A 152 -2.76 23.21 -12.67
C ALA A 152 -4.24 23.31 -13.03
N LYS A 153 -4.54 23.25 -14.33
CA LYS A 153 -5.92 23.33 -14.84
C LYS A 153 -6.62 21.97 -14.93
N ASP A 154 -5.84 20.89 -15.09
CA ASP A 154 -6.34 19.54 -15.27
C ASP A 154 -5.85 18.63 -14.15
N PHE A 155 -6.66 18.47 -13.11
CA PHE A 155 -6.33 17.63 -11.94
C PHE A 155 -7.51 16.75 -11.52
N ALA A 156 -7.23 15.65 -10.83
CA ALA A 156 -8.26 14.74 -10.33
C ALA A 156 -7.84 14.11 -9.00
N MET A 157 -8.84 13.73 -8.20
CA MET A 157 -8.62 12.90 -7.02
C MET A 157 -8.56 11.43 -7.44
N MET A 158 -7.57 10.72 -6.91
CA MET A 158 -7.53 9.26 -6.90
C MET A 158 -7.46 8.76 -5.46
N MET A 159 -8.26 7.75 -5.14
CA MET A 159 -8.07 6.93 -3.96
C MET A 159 -7.28 5.70 -4.35
N ALA A 160 -6.13 5.49 -3.71
CA ALA A 160 -5.19 4.45 -4.07
C ALA A 160 -4.88 3.55 -2.86
N GLY A 161 -4.99 2.25 -3.10
CA GLY A 161 -4.54 1.19 -2.21
C GLY A 161 -3.85 0.09 -3.01
N SER A 162 -3.32 -0.91 -2.29
CA SER A 162 -2.57 -2.01 -2.91
C SER A 162 -3.44 -2.87 -3.84
N ARG A 163 -4.74 -3.01 -3.55
CA ARG A 163 -5.67 -3.87 -4.30
C ARG A 163 -6.65 -3.10 -5.19
N LEU A 164 -6.89 -1.82 -4.90
CA LEU A 164 -7.88 -1.04 -5.62
C LEU A 164 -7.43 0.42 -5.77
N LYS A 165 -7.60 0.98 -6.97
CA LYS A 165 -7.36 2.39 -7.29
C LYS A 165 -8.59 2.94 -7.99
N ILE A 166 -9.08 4.09 -7.56
CA ILE A 166 -10.33 4.66 -8.04
C ILE A 166 -10.16 6.15 -8.31
N THR A 167 -10.64 6.59 -9.46
CA THR A 167 -10.86 8.00 -9.78
C THR A 167 -12.35 8.28 -9.94
N LEU A 168 -12.75 9.52 -9.67
CA LEU A 168 -14.16 9.91 -9.55
C LEU A 168 -14.47 11.01 -10.57
N VAL A 169 -15.42 10.77 -11.48
CA VAL A 169 -15.85 11.77 -12.48
C VAL A 169 -16.50 12.97 -11.79
N SER A 170 -17.32 12.70 -10.77
CA SER A 170 -17.89 13.70 -9.86
C SER A 170 -17.55 13.38 -8.40
N ILE A 171 -17.35 14.43 -7.59
CA ILE A 171 -16.88 14.32 -6.20
C ILE A 171 -17.95 14.82 -5.20
N HIS A 172 -17.69 15.90 -4.47
CA HIS A 172 -18.56 16.43 -3.43
C HIS A 172 -19.73 17.25 -4.01
N GLN A 173 -20.83 16.60 -4.36
CA GLN A 173 -22.08 17.23 -4.82
C GLN A 173 -23.31 16.42 -4.42
N ALA A 174 -24.51 16.98 -4.56
CA ALA A 174 -25.73 16.24 -4.24
C ALA A 174 -25.95 15.10 -5.24
N LEU A 175 -26.48 13.97 -4.79
CA LEU A 175 -26.70 12.80 -5.66
C LEU A 175 -27.61 13.13 -6.86
N ALA A 176 -28.61 14.00 -6.66
CA ALA A 176 -29.51 14.46 -7.73
C ALA A 176 -28.80 15.27 -8.84
N GLU A 177 -27.62 15.84 -8.56
CA GLU A 177 -26.83 16.62 -9.52
C GLU A 177 -25.84 15.73 -10.31
N VAL A 178 -25.62 14.48 -9.87
CA VAL A 178 -24.69 13.55 -10.51
C VAL A 178 -24.98 13.31 -11.98
N PRO A 179 -26.21 12.94 -12.42
CA PRO A 179 -26.46 12.62 -13.82
C PRO A 179 -26.10 13.77 -14.77
N ALA A 180 -26.37 15.01 -14.38
CA ALA A 180 -26.05 16.19 -15.18
C ALA A 180 -24.53 16.47 -15.29
N ALA A 181 -23.76 16.09 -14.27
CA ALA A 181 -22.30 16.23 -14.27
C ALA A 181 -21.60 15.18 -15.15
N ILE A 182 -22.24 14.02 -15.38
CA ILE A 182 -21.68 12.96 -16.23
C ILE A 182 -21.88 13.34 -17.69
N THR A 183 -20.83 13.90 -18.28
CA THR A 183 -20.75 14.24 -19.71
C THR A 183 -19.65 13.43 -20.39
N GLN A 184 -19.75 13.26 -21.71
CA GLN A 184 -18.78 12.45 -22.47
C GLN A 184 -17.37 13.04 -22.31
N LYS A 185 -17.28 14.38 -22.31
CA LYS A 185 -16.05 15.13 -22.05
C LYS A 185 -15.49 14.86 -20.65
N ALA A 186 -16.34 14.86 -19.61
CA ALA A 186 -15.91 14.61 -18.24
C ALA A 186 -15.37 13.18 -18.06
N VAL A 187 -16.09 12.18 -18.60
CA VAL A 187 -15.68 10.77 -18.54
C VAL A 187 -14.38 10.54 -19.32
N LEU A 188 -14.29 11.03 -20.56
CA LEU A 188 -13.07 10.91 -21.38
C LEU A 188 -11.87 11.56 -20.72
N ARG A 189 -12.04 12.77 -20.16
CA ARG A 189 -11.01 13.46 -19.38
C ARG A 189 -10.55 12.60 -18.21
N MET A 190 -11.49 12.02 -17.45
CA MET A 190 -11.16 11.20 -16.28
C MET A 190 -10.39 9.93 -16.65
N ILE A 191 -10.79 9.24 -17.73
CA ILE A 191 -10.05 8.09 -18.26
C ILE A 191 -8.62 8.51 -18.61
N ALA A 192 -8.45 9.63 -19.34
CA ALA A 192 -7.15 10.07 -19.81
C ALA A 192 -6.21 10.50 -18.66
N ILE A 193 -6.69 11.24 -17.66
CA ILE A 193 -5.87 11.63 -16.51
C ILE A 193 -5.50 10.42 -15.63
N THR A 194 -6.42 9.45 -15.50
CA THR A 194 -6.16 8.19 -14.77
C THR A 194 -5.10 7.36 -15.48
N GLY A 195 -5.24 7.18 -16.79
CA GLY A 195 -4.27 6.42 -17.60
C GLY A 195 -2.87 7.02 -17.55
N ARG A 196 -2.75 8.35 -17.71
CA ARG A 196 -1.47 9.06 -17.58
C ARG A 196 -0.85 8.89 -16.21
N ALA A 197 -1.64 9.05 -15.15
CA ALA A 197 -1.14 8.83 -13.79
C ALA A 197 -0.65 7.39 -13.60
N LEU A 198 -1.38 6.38 -14.08
CA LEU A 198 -0.92 4.99 -13.95
C LEU A 198 0.41 4.74 -14.68
N GLN A 199 0.64 5.41 -15.82
CA GLN A 199 1.92 5.38 -16.52
C GLN A 199 3.02 6.11 -15.74
N ASP A 200 2.81 7.39 -15.44
CA ASP A 200 3.85 8.30 -14.95
C ASP A 200 4.09 8.15 -13.44
N ASP A 201 3.02 7.97 -12.67
CA ASP A 201 3.04 7.94 -11.20
C ASP A 201 3.19 6.51 -10.67
N PHE A 202 2.55 5.54 -11.32
CA PHE A 202 2.55 4.14 -10.88
C PHE A 202 3.45 3.22 -11.73
N GLY A 203 4.09 3.73 -12.79
CA GLY A 203 5.08 2.99 -13.58
C GLY A 203 4.48 1.86 -14.43
N LEU A 204 3.20 1.94 -14.78
CA LEU A 204 2.51 0.92 -15.59
C LEU A 204 2.50 1.34 -17.06
N PRO A 205 3.35 0.77 -17.94
CA PRO A 205 3.45 1.23 -19.34
C PRO A 205 2.15 1.02 -20.14
N HIS A 206 1.38 -0.02 -19.80
CA HIS A 206 0.14 -0.40 -20.46
C HIS A 206 -0.98 -0.57 -19.42
N PRO A 207 -1.51 0.53 -18.86
CA PRO A 207 -2.49 0.45 -17.79
C PRO A 207 -3.86 -0.01 -18.30
N ARG A 208 -4.45 -0.98 -17.62
CA ARG A 208 -5.79 -1.52 -17.89
C ARG A 208 -6.81 -0.79 -17.02
N LEU A 209 -7.71 -0.06 -17.64
CA LEU A 209 -8.73 0.74 -16.98
C LEU A 209 -10.11 0.11 -17.12
N ALA A 210 -10.92 0.16 -16.06
CA ALA A 210 -12.36 -0.10 -16.16
C ALA A 210 -13.16 1.17 -15.90
N VAL A 211 -14.32 1.29 -16.55
CA VAL A 211 -15.27 2.38 -16.35
C VAL A 211 -16.56 1.79 -15.81
N ALA A 212 -17.03 2.31 -14.67
CA ALA A 212 -18.32 1.93 -14.11
C ALA A 212 -19.47 2.59 -14.90
N GLY A 213 -20.63 1.93 -14.96
CA GLY A 213 -21.89 2.60 -15.32
C GLY A 213 -22.28 3.64 -14.27
N LEU A 214 -23.13 4.59 -14.65
CA LEU A 214 -23.80 5.48 -13.69
C LEU A 214 -24.97 4.74 -13.03
N ASN A 215 -25.79 4.08 -13.85
CA ASN A 215 -27.00 3.40 -13.46
C ASN A 215 -26.71 1.96 -12.98
N PRO A 216 -27.60 1.37 -12.15
CA PRO A 216 -27.52 -0.04 -11.82
C PRO A 216 -27.54 -0.88 -13.10
N HIS A 217 -26.82 -2.01 -13.09
CA HIS A 217 -26.67 -2.88 -14.27
C HIS A 217 -26.12 -2.15 -15.51
N ALA A 218 -25.46 -1.00 -15.34
CA ALA A 218 -25.02 -0.14 -16.44
C ALA A 218 -26.17 0.19 -17.43
N GLY A 219 -27.34 0.51 -16.87
CA GLY A 219 -28.52 0.95 -17.61
C GLY A 219 -29.39 -0.17 -18.18
N GLU A 220 -28.94 -1.44 -18.16
CA GLU A 220 -29.68 -2.62 -18.65
C GLU A 220 -30.31 -2.38 -20.05
N GLY A 221 -29.47 -2.02 -21.01
CA GLY A 221 -29.91 -1.73 -22.39
C GLY A 221 -30.83 -0.51 -22.54
N GLY A 222 -30.88 0.38 -21.55
CA GLY A 222 -31.72 1.57 -21.53
C GLY A 222 -32.91 1.47 -20.57
N MET A 223 -33.15 0.32 -19.95
CA MET A 223 -34.27 0.10 -19.02
C MET A 223 -34.15 0.93 -17.74
N PHE A 224 -32.93 1.15 -17.25
CA PHE A 224 -32.66 1.87 -15.99
C PHE A 224 -31.99 3.23 -16.20
N GLY A 225 -32.12 3.81 -17.39
CA GLY A 225 -31.45 5.05 -17.79
C GLY A 225 -30.64 4.87 -19.07
N ASP A 226 -30.36 5.97 -19.76
CA ASP A 226 -29.71 5.96 -21.09
C ASP A 226 -28.31 6.59 -21.09
N GLU A 227 -27.83 7.06 -19.95
CA GLU A 227 -26.55 7.76 -19.80
C GLU A 227 -25.37 6.88 -20.25
N GLU A 228 -25.43 5.57 -20.03
CA GLU A 228 -24.43 4.64 -20.52
C GLU A 228 -24.33 4.67 -22.05
N LEU A 229 -25.45 4.59 -22.76
CA LEU A 229 -25.50 4.56 -24.22
C LEU A 229 -25.16 5.92 -24.81
N ARG A 230 -25.70 7.00 -24.23
CA ARG A 230 -25.60 8.35 -24.76
C ARG A 230 -24.29 9.05 -24.42
N VAL A 231 -23.67 8.69 -23.29
CA VAL A 231 -22.55 9.45 -22.71
C VAL A 231 -21.32 8.59 -22.41
N ILE A 232 -21.48 7.51 -21.63
CA ILE A 232 -20.33 6.78 -21.05
C ILE A 232 -19.68 5.86 -22.09
N ALA A 233 -20.45 5.04 -22.79
CA ALA A 233 -19.94 4.15 -23.84
C ALA A 233 -19.27 4.93 -24.98
N PRO A 234 -19.82 6.06 -25.48
CA PRO A 234 -19.11 6.93 -26.42
C PRO A 234 -17.78 7.48 -25.88
N ALA A 235 -17.68 7.79 -24.58
CA ALA A 235 -16.43 8.23 -23.97
C ALA A 235 -15.39 7.09 -23.90
N VAL A 236 -15.81 5.87 -23.57
CA VAL A 236 -14.95 4.67 -23.58
C VAL A 236 -14.42 4.38 -24.98
N VAL A 237 -15.28 4.45 -26.00
CA VAL A 237 -14.86 4.29 -27.41
C VAL A 237 -13.85 5.36 -27.80
N ALA A 238 -14.12 6.63 -27.49
CA ALA A 238 -13.19 7.71 -27.77
C ALA A 238 -11.83 7.53 -27.07
N ALA A 239 -11.83 7.05 -25.82
CA ALA A 239 -10.61 6.77 -25.08
C ALA A 239 -9.81 5.61 -25.68
N ARG A 240 -10.47 4.54 -26.14
CA ARG A 240 -9.83 3.44 -26.87
C ARG A 240 -9.19 3.90 -28.17
N LEU A 241 -9.90 4.72 -28.94
CA LEU A 241 -9.37 5.33 -30.18
C LEU A 241 -8.17 6.25 -29.89
N ALA A 242 -8.12 6.86 -28.70
CA ALA A 242 -6.97 7.63 -28.24
C ALA A 242 -5.82 6.76 -27.68
N GLY A 243 -5.94 5.42 -27.73
CA GLY A 243 -4.88 4.48 -27.36
C GLY A 243 -4.93 3.93 -25.93
N TRP A 244 -5.94 4.28 -25.13
CA TRP A 244 -6.08 3.75 -23.78
C TRP A 244 -6.62 2.32 -23.78
N GLN A 245 -6.01 1.43 -22.99
CA GLN A 245 -6.59 0.11 -22.70
C GLN A 245 -7.68 0.27 -21.65
N VAL A 246 -8.91 0.52 -22.11
CA VAL A 246 -10.05 0.79 -21.24
C VAL A 246 -11.25 -0.07 -21.63
N GLU A 247 -12.01 -0.54 -20.63
CA GLU A 247 -13.22 -1.32 -20.81
C GLU A 247 -14.40 -0.77 -19.98
N GLY A 248 -15.63 -1.06 -20.45
CA GLY A 248 -16.88 -0.62 -19.81
C GLY A 248 -17.87 0.00 -20.82
N PRO A 249 -18.96 0.62 -20.32
CA PRO A 249 -19.33 0.69 -18.91
C PRO A 249 -19.69 -0.69 -18.34
N PHE A 250 -19.23 -0.97 -17.11
CA PHE A 250 -19.59 -2.18 -16.37
C PHE A 250 -20.61 -1.88 -15.27
N PRO A 251 -21.50 -2.83 -14.91
CA PRO A 251 -22.29 -2.74 -13.69
C PRO A 251 -21.38 -2.45 -12.47
N PRO A 252 -21.67 -1.41 -11.66
CA PRO A 252 -20.81 -1.02 -10.54
C PRO A 252 -20.59 -2.15 -9.52
N ASP A 253 -21.63 -2.93 -9.22
CA ASP A 253 -21.57 -4.10 -8.33
C ASP A 253 -20.62 -5.21 -8.82
N THR A 254 -20.36 -5.28 -10.13
CA THR A 254 -19.48 -6.27 -10.75
C THR A 254 -18.05 -5.74 -10.94
N VAL A 255 -17.89 -4.47 -11.33
CA VAL A 255 -16.59 -3.92 -11.76
C VAL A 255 -15.56 -3.89 -10.63
N PHE A 256 -15.98 -3.58 -9.40
CA PHE A 256 -15.06 -3.52 -8.26
C PHE A 256 -14.53 -4.90 -7.89
N ASN A 257 -15.35 -5.95 -7.97
CA ASN A 257 -14.88 -7.32 -7.75
C ASN A 257 -13.81 -7.70 -8.79
N LYS A 258 -14.05 -7.40 -10.08
CA LYS A 258 -13.07 -7.64 -11.15
C LYS A 258 -11.76 -6.89 -10.94
N ALA A 259 -11.83 -5.63 -10.54
CA ALA A 259 -10.65 -4.81 -10.24
C ALA A 259 -9.85 -5.40 -9.06
N VAL A 260 -10.54 -5.79 -7.99
CA VAL A 260 -9.92 -6.43 -6.80
C VAL A 260 -9.30 -7.79 -7.13
N ALA A 261 -9.84 -8.49 -8.12
CA ALA A 261 -9.27 -9.72 -8.68
C ALA A 261 -8.09 -9.48 -9.63
N GLY A 262 -7.65 -8.23 -9.84
CA GLY A 262 -6.48 -7.89 -10.65
C GLY A 262 -6.73 -7.80 -12.16
N GLN A 263 -7.99 -7.79 -12.60
CA GLN A 263 -8.32 -7.64 -14.03
C GLN A 263 -8.04 -6.21 -14.54
N PHE A 264 -8.12 -5.22 -13.66
CA PHE A 264 -7.92 -3.80 -13.98
C PHE A 264 -7.01 -3.15 -12.94
N ASP A 265 -6.21 -2.19 -13.40
CA ASP A 265 -5.25 -1.47 -12.56
C ASP A 265 -5.89 -0.27 -11.86
N ALA A 266 -6.95 0.30 -12.44
CA ALA A 266 -7.83 1.28 -11.78
C ALA A 266 -9.26 1.26 -12.36
N VAL A 267 -10.21 1.76 -11.55
CA VAL A 267 -11.60 1.97 -11.94
C VAL A 267 -11.92 3.47 -11.98
N VAL A 268 -12.52 3.93 -13.09
CA VAL A 268 -13.15 5.25 -13.20
C VAL A 268 -14.61 5.12 -12.77
N SER A 269 -14.95 5.67 -11.61
CA SER A 269 -16.31 5.69 -11.06
C SER A 269 -17.00 7.01 -11.37
N MET A 270 -18.33 6.98 -11.51
CA MET A 270 -19.12 8.14 -11.91
C MET A 270 -19.29 9.15 -10.75
N TYR A 271 -19.45 8.67 -9.52
CA TYR A 271 -19.66 9.52 -8.35
C TYR A 271 -18.99 8.99 -7.08
N HIS A 272 -18.93 9.87 -6.07
CA HIS A 272 -18.20 9.66 -4.83
C HIS A 272 -18.51 8.32 -4.14
N ASP A 273 -19.75 8.11 -3.71
CA ASP A 273 -20.10 6.92 -2.92
C ASP A 273 -20.00 5.62 -3.75
N GLN A 274 -20.17 5.70 -5.07
CA GLN A 274 -19.99 4.55 -5.96
C GLN A 274 -18.59 3.94 -5.82
N GLY A 275 -17.58 4.80 -5.79
CA GLY A 275 -16.19 4.39 -5.71
C GLY A 275 -15.70 4.25 -4.27
N LEU A 276 -16.08 5.16 -3.38
CA LEU A 276 -15.49 5.20 -2.04
C LEU A 276 -16.03 4.12 -1.11
N ILE A 277 -17.27 3.66 -1.27
CA ILE A 277 -17.77 2.52 -0.49
C ILE A 277 -16.91 1.27 -0.69
N PRO A 278 -16.71 0.74 -1.92
CA PRO A 278 -15.88 -0.44 -2.12
C PRO A 278 -14.41 -0.19 -1.76
N PHE A 279 -13.91 1.02 -1.98
CA PHE A 279 -12.55 1.37 -1.56
C PHE A 279 -12.36 1.27 -0.05
N LYS A 280 -13.23 1.92 0.74
CA LYS A 280 -13.12 1.97 2.20
C LYS A 280 -13.38 0.60 2.85
N LEU A 281 -14.16 -0.28 2.22
CA LEU A 281 -14.31 -1.66 2.67
C LEU A 281 -12.99 -2.45 2.61
N LEU A 282 -12.10 -2.11 1.68
CA LEU A 282 -10.82 -2.81 1.47
C LEU A 282 -9.64 -2.09 2.11
N HIS A 283 -9.64 -0.76 2.03
CA HIS A 283 -8.54 0.13 2.39
C HIS A 283 -8.96 1.17 3.42
N PHE A 284 -9.58 0.72 4.52
CA PHE A 284 -10.09 1.61 5.55
C PHE A 284 -8.97 2.41 6.25
N SER A 285 -7.86 1.73 6.59
CA SER A 285 -6.76 2.31 7.38
C SER A 285 -5.53 2.69 6.54
N ASP A 286 -5.33 2.03 5.40
CA ASP A 286 -4.15 2.19 4.53
C ASP A 286 -4.46 2.94 3.22
N GLY A 287 -5.69 3.42 3.05
CA GLY A 287 -6.09 4.22 1.90
C GLY A 287 -5.29 5.53 1.79
N VAL A 288 -4.91 5.88 0.57
CA VAL A 288 -4.17 7.12 0.26
C VAL A 288 -4.95 7.94 -0.75
N ASN A 289 -5.09 9.24 -0.47
CA ASN A 289 -5.59 10.21 -1.43
C ASN A 289 -4.42 10.77 -2.24
N VAL A 290 -4.48 10.65 -3.57
CA VAL A 290 -3.49 11.15 -4.52
C VAL A 290 -4.13 12.22 -5.38
N THR A 291 -3.44 13.34 -5.60
CA THR A 291 -3.90 14.36 -6.54
C THR A 291 -3.17 14.23 -7.87
N LEU A 292 -3.88 13.70 -8.86
CA LEU A 292 -3.37 13.49 -10.21
C LEU A 292 -3.29 14.81 -10.99
N GLY A 293 -2.38 14.87 -11.96
CA GLY A 293 -2.26 16.00 -12.89
C GLY A 293 -1.52 17.23 -12.34
N LEU A 294 -1.11 17.22 -11.07
CA LEU A 294 -0.23 18.25 -10.54
C LEU A 294 1.22 18.06 -11.04
N PRO A 295 1.95 19.16 -11.30
CA PRO A 295 3.37 19.11 -11.65
C PRO A 295 4.26 18.66 -10.46
N ILE A 296 3.69 18.64 -9.26
CA ILE A 296 4.34 18.14 -8.04
C ILE A 296 3.75 16.78 -7.65
N VAL A 297 4.53 15.96 -6.95
CA VAL A 297 4.00 14.76 -6.29
C VAL A 297 3.24 15.19 -5.04
N ARG A 298 1.97 14.79 -4.93
CA ARG A 298 1.18 14.99 -3.72
C ARG A 298 0.36 13.77 -3.33
N THR A 299 0.59 13.30 -2.11
CA THR A 299 -0.23 12.28 -1.43
C THR A 299 -0.79 12.83 -0.12
N SER A 300 -1.78 12.15 0.44
CA SER A 300 -2.46 12.57 1.66
C SER A 300 -3.08 11.37 2.35
N VAL A 301 -3.18 11.49 3.67
CA VAL A 301 -4.02 10.60 4.45
C VAL A 301 -5.49 10.71 4.03
N ASP A 302 -6.26 9.66 4.32
CA ASP A 302 -7.66 9.49 3.92
C ASP A 302 -8.65 9.69 5.10
N HIS A 303 -8.22 10.43 6.11
CA HIS A 303 -9.03 10.78 7.29
C HIS A 303 -8.95 12.28 7.60
N GLY A 304 -9.89 12.76 8.42
CA GLY A 304 -9.98 14.16 8.86
C GLY A 304 -9.06 14.50 10.03
N THR A 305 -9.24 15.71 10.60
CA THR A 305 -8.46 16.23 11.74
C THR A 305 -8.74 15.53 13.07
N ALA A 306 -9.85 14.80 13.18
CA ALA A 306 -10.27 14.01 14.34
C ALA A 306 -10.07 14.76 15.67
N TYR A 307 -10.72 15.92 15.78
CA TYR A 307 -10.57 16.84 16.91
C TYR A 307 -10.99 16.25 18.25
N ASP A 308 -11.88 15.27 18.23
CA ASP A 308 -12.36 14.50 19.37
C ASP A 308 -11.29 13.61 20.01
N ILE A 309 -10.28 13.18 19.24
CA ILE A 309 -9.17 12.35 19.73
C ILE A 309 -7.80 13.05 19.73
N ALA A 310 -7.75 14.33 19.31
CA ALA A 310 -6.52 15.08 19.22
C ALA A 310 -5.83 15.19 20.60
N GLY A 311 -4.55 14.80 20.66
CA GLY A 311 -3.75 14.86 21.89
C GLY A 311 -4.06 13.75 22.91
N LEU A 312 -4.94 12.79 22.58
CA LEU A 312 -5.27 11.66 23.45
C LEU A 312 -4.35 10.45 23.28
N GLY A 313 -3.50 10.41 22.25
CA GLY A 313 -2.64 9.26 22.01
C GLY A 313 -3.36 8.09 21.32
N LEU A 314 -4.45 8.34 20.61
CA LEU A 314 -5.29 7.32 19.96
C LEU A 314 -5.15 7.29 18.43
N ALA A 315 -4.42 8.22 17.82
CA ALA A 315 -4.37 8.35 16.37
C ALA A 315 -3.45 7.29 15.73
N ASP A 316 -3.94 6.65 14.65
CA ASP A 316 -3.21 5.63 13.89
C ASP A 316 -2.38 6.26 12.76
N PRO A 317 -1.04 6.07 12.72
CA PRO A 317 -0.19 6.61 11.67
C PRO A 317 -0.20 5.79 10.37
N THR A 318 -0.95 4.68 10.27
CA THR A 318 -0.93 3.75 9.12
C THR A 318 -1.21 4.44 7.78
N SER A 319 -2.23 5.29 7.69
CA SER A 319 -2.55 6.03 6.46
C SER A 319 -1.43 7.01 6.08
N LEU A 320 -0.76 7.62 7.07
CA LEU A 320 0.39 8.49 6.81
C LEU A 320 1.58 7.69 6.29
N ALA A 321 1.84 6.52 6.87
CA ALA A 321 2.89 5.62 6.39
C ALA A 321 2.64 5.18 4.94
N ALA A 322 1.40 4.80 4.62
CA ALA A 322 1.00 4.46 3.25
C ALA A 322 1.16 5.66 2.29
N ALA A 323 0.77 6.86 2.73
CA ALA A 323 0.89 8.08 1.93
C ALA A 323 2.35 8.46 1.65
N VAL A 324 3.24 8.32 2.63
CA VAL A 324 4.69 8.53 2.44
C VAL A 324 5.26 7.50 1.47
N SER A 325 5.01 6.21 1.71
CA SER A 325 5.49 5.13 0.82
C SER A 325 5.03 5.32 -0.63
N LEU A 326 3.76 5.70 -0.83
CA LEU A 326 3.25 5.96 -2.17
C LEU A 326 3.88 7.21 -2.80
N ALA A 327 4.13 8.27 -2.02
CA ALA A 327 4.86 9.44 -2.53
C ALA A 327 6.27 9.07 -2.95
N GLU A 328 6.97 8.20 -2.22
CA GLU A 328 8.29 7.71 -2.61
C GLU A 328 8.24 7.02 -3.98
N VAL A 329 7.30 6.09 -4.16
CA VAL A 329 7.10 5.36 -5.43
C VAL A 329 6.82 6.33 -6.58
N ILE A 330 5.93 7.31 -6.39
CA ILE A 330 5.60 8.28 -7.44
C ILE A 330 6.81 9.14 -7.80
N VAL A 331 7.56 9.62 -6.81
CA VAL A 331 8.79 10.39 -7.04
C VAL A 331 9.79 9.57 -7.86
N ALA A 332 9.97 8.30 -7.50
CA ALA A 332 10.88 7.38 -8.17
C ALA A 332 10.52 7.19 -9.64
N ASN A 333 9.25 6.86 -9.89
CA ASN A 333 8.71 6.63 -11.22
C ASN A 333 8.83 7.88 -12.10
N ARG A 334 8.37 9.05 -11.61
CA ARG A 334 8.45 10.32 -12.37
C ARG A 334 9.88 10.73 -12.72
N ARG A 335 10.85 10.39 -11.85
CA ARG A 335 12.27 10.71 -12.08
C ARG A 335 13.02 9.60 -12.82
N ASN A 336 12.37 8.48 -13.13
CA ASN A 336 13.02 7.26 -13.63
C ASN A 336 14.22 6.83 -12.78
N ILE A 337 14.10 7.00 -11.46
CA ILE A 337 15.09 6.59 -10.47
C ILE A 337 14.52 5.37 -9.77
N LYS A 338 15.29 4.30 -9.61
CA LYS A 338 14.84 3.21 -8.74
C LYS A 338 15.18 3.58 -7.31
N LEU A 339 14.21 3.41 -6.40
CA LEU A 339 14.48 3.58 -4.98
C LEU A 339 15.36 2.43 -4.53
N SER A 340 16.61 2.72 -4.17
CA SER A 340 17.38 1.81 -3.35
C SER A 340 16.84 1.93 -1.92
N CYS A 341 16.19 0.88 -1.41
CA CYS A 341 16.07 0.75 0.04
C CYS A 341 17.49 0.77 0.61
N THR A 342 17.80 1.78 1.42
CA THR A 342 19.13 1.97 2.01
C THR A 342 19.38 0.91 3.08
N GLY A 343 19.73 -0.29 2.63
CA GLY A 343 20.49 -1.28 3.35
C GLY A 343 21.84 -1.41 2.66
N SER A 344 22.91 -1.30 3.42
CA SER A 344 24.32 -1.39 3.03
C SER A 344 24.64 -2.22 1.77
N ASN A 345 25.47 -1.66 0.88
CA ASN A 345 26.13 -2.25 -0.30
C ASN A 345 25.30 -2.39 -1.58
N GLY A 346 25.10 -1.25 -2.25
CA GLY A 346 25.55 -1.03 -3.64
C GLY A 346 25.32 -2.15 -4.67
N MET A 347 24.07 -2.54 -4.89
CA MET A 347 23.52 -3.01 -6.17
C MET A 347 22.01 -3.20 -6.00
N GLU A 348 21.17 -2.62 -6.85
CA GLU A 348 19.75 -2.97 -6.92
C GLU A 348 19.63 -4.49 -7.13
N ARG A 349 19.03 -5.20 -6.17
CA ARG A 349 18.72 -6.61 -6.32
C ARG A 349 17.22 -6.79 -6.27
N LYS A 350 16.66 -7.40 -7.32
CA LYS A 350 15.35 -8.05 -7.29
C LYS A 350 15.30 -8.93 -6.03
N GLY A 351 14.24 -8.84 -5.24
CA GLY A 351 14.03 -9.78 -4.13
C GLY A 351 13.91 -11.21 -4.67
N TRP A 352 14.40 -12.19 -3.92
CA TRP A 352 14.39 -13.59 -4.36
C TRP A 352 13.48 -14.40 -3.46
N LEU A 353 12.57 -15.16 -4.04
CA LEU A 353 11.80 -16.17 -3.31
C LEU A 353 12.42 -17.55 -3.55
N ILE A 354 12.92 -18.18 -2.49
CA ILE A 354 13.49 -19.52 -2.53
C ILE A 354 12.67 -20.44 -1.63
N ALA A 355 12.00 -21.42 -2.22
CA ALA A 355 11.21 -22.40 -1.50
C ALA A 355 12.03 -23.67 -1.23
N PHE A 356 12.04 -24.13 0.01
CA PHE A 356 12.61 -25.42 0.40
C PHE A 356 11.49 -26.43 0.58
N GLU A 357 11.55 -27.49 -0.21
CA GLU A 357 10.55 -28.54 -0.28
C GLU A 357 11.14 -29.91 0.14
N GLY A 358 10.27 -30.84 0.49
CA GLY A 358 10.63 -32.19 0.95
C GLY A 358 9.86 -32.59 2.21
N ILE A 359 9.89 -33.89 2.54
CA ILE A 359 9.22 -34.44 3.72
C ILE A 359 9.82 -33.94 5.04
N ASP A 360 9.15 -34.17 6.16
CA ASP A 360 9.67 -33.80 7.48
C ASP A 360 10.93 -34.60 7.84
N GLY A 361 11.85 -33.96 8.58
CA GLY A 361 13.12 -34.58 8.97
C GLY A 361 14.24 -34.58 7.91
N THR A 362 13.99 -34.08 6.70
CA THR A 362 15.03 -33.95 5.64
C THR A 362 16.10 -32.92 5.97
N GLY A 363 15.77 -31.91 6.81
CA GLY A 363 16.71 -30.88 7.26
C GLY A 363 16.45 -29.48 6.67
N LYS A 364 15.27 -29.22 6.09
CA LYS A 364 14.88 -27.93 5.51
C LYS A 364 15.19 -26.74 6.42
N THR A 365 14.65 -26.73 7.63
CA THR A 365 14.87 -25.66 8.61
C THR A 365 16.36 -25.42 8.91
N THR A 366 17.15 -26.49 9.00
CA THR A 366 18.61 -26.39 9.21
C THR A 366 19.30 -25.75 8.00
N GLN A 367 18.97 -26.19 6.78
CA GLN A 367 19.55 -25.64 5.55
C GLN A 367 19.15 -24.18 5.34
N ILE A 368 17.90 -23.81 5.62
CA ILE A 368 17.43 -22.41 5.61
C ILE A 368 18.24 -21.56 6.58
N ALA A 369 18.42 -22.02 7.83
CA ALA A 369 19.19 -21.27 8.82
C ALA A 369 20.66 -21.09 8.40
N MET A 370 21.29 -22.14 7.85
CA MET A 370 22.66 -22.07 7.34
C MET A 370 22.79 -21.11 6.15
N LEU A 371 21.87 -21.20 5.18
CA LEU A 371 21.85 -20.32 4.02
C LEU A 371 21.59 -18.87 4.42
N ALA A 372 20.60 -18.61 5.28
CA ALA A 372 20.31 -17.29 5.82
C ALA A 372 21.55 -16.67 6.46
N ALA A 373 22.27 -17.42 7.30
CA ALA A 373 23.50 -16.94 7.93
C ALA A 373 24.59 -16.56 6.91
N VAL A 374 24.76 -17.35 5.84
CA VAL A 374 25.73 -17.06 4.78
C VAL A 374 25.31 -15.84 3.96
N LEU A 375 24.04 -15.71 3.61
CA LEU A 375 23.51 -14.58 2.84
C LEU A 375 23.59 -13.27 3.65
N CYS A 376 23.23 -13.29 4.92
CA CYS A 376 23.38 -12.15 5.82
C CYS A 376 24.85 -11.72 5.96
N LYS A 377 25.79 -12.66 6.09
CA LYS A 377 27.24 -12.36 6.10
C LYS A 377 27.73 -11.73 4.79
N ARG A 378 27.04 -11.98 3.67
CA ARG A 378 27.30 -11.36 2.37
C ARG A 378 26.58 -10.03 2.17
N GLY A 379 25.95 -9.48 3.21
CA GLY A 379 25.25 -8.19 3.19
C GLY A 379 23.83 -8.24 2.63
N LEU A 380 23.25 -9.43 2.43
CA LEU A 380 21.88 -9.57 1.96
C LEU A 380 20.90 -9.57 3.13
N SER A 381 19.78 -8.88 2.95
CA SER A 381 18.66 -8.95 3.90
C SER A 381 17.83 -10.21 3.63
N VAL A 382 17.61 -11.04 4.65
CA VAL A 382 16.95 -12.34 4.53
C VAL A 382 15.72 -12.40 5.44
N VAL A 383 14.62 -12.90 4.90
CA VAL A 383 13.41 -13.24 5.66
C VAL A 383 13.23 -14.75 5.60
N ALA A 384 13.40 -15.43 6.73
CA ALA A 384 13.10 -16.85 6.85
C ALA A 384 11.66 -17.03 7.33
N THR A 385 10.90 -17.88 6.67
CA THR A 385 9.49 -18.15 6.99
C THR A 385 9.15 -19.62 6.79
N LYS A 386 7.95 -20.04 7.17
CA LYS A 386 7.48 -21.43 7.05
C LYS A 386 5.96 -21.50 6.91
N GLU A 387 5.50 -22.54 6.20
CA GLU A 387 4.09 -22.92 6.15
C GLU A 387 3.89 -24.30 6.83
N PRO A 388 2.81 -24.51 7.61
CA PRO A 388 1.78 -23.53 7.99
C PRO A 388 2.32 -22.39 8.88
N THR A 389 1.78 -21.18 8.73
CA THR A 389 2.28 -19.98 9.43
C THR A 389 1.84 -19.89 10.90
N ASP A 390 2.28 -18.84 11.60
CA ASP A 390 1.79 -18.48 12.94
C ASP A 390 0.52 -17.60 12.89
N GLY A 391 -0.04 -17.39 11.69
CA GLY A 391 -1.31 -16.69 11.47
C GLY A 391 -2.53 -17.51 11.88
N GLN A 392 -3.72 -16.92 11.75
CA GLN A 392 -4.94 -17.54 12.27
C GLN A 392 -5.28 -18.88 11.57
N TYR A 393 -4.95 -19.01 10.29
CA TYR A 393 -5.19 -20.22 9.51
C TYR A 393 -4.12 -21.28 9.78
N GLY A 394 -2.84 -20.88 9.80
CA GLY A 394 -1.75 -21.78 10.16
C GLY A 394 -1.86 -22.36 11.57
N LEU A 395 -2.36 -21.58 12.54
CA LEU A 395 -2.69 -22.08 13.89
C LEU A 395 -3.82 -23.12 13.86
N LYS A 396 -4.87 -22.89 13.07
CA LYS A 396 -5.96 -23.87 12.89
C LYS A 396 -5.46 -25.17 12.26
N ILE A 397 -4.62 -25.08 11.22
CA ILE A 397 -4.01 -26.25 10.57
C ILE A 397 -3.21 -27.08 11.60
N ARG A 398 -2.39 -26.42 12.43
CA ARG A 398 -1.62 -27.11 13.48
C ARG A 398 -2.52 -27.72 14.56
N GLU A 399 -3.62 -27.06 14.91
CA GLU A 399 -4.60 -27.59 15.85
C GLU A 399 -5.32 -28.84 15.30
N LEU A 400 -5.69 -28.82 14.01
CA LEU A 400 -6.27 -29.99 13.33
C LEU A 400 -5.33 -31.19 13.40
N TYR A 401 -4.04 -30.98 13.09
CA TYR A 401 -3.04 -32.05 13.16
C TYR A 401 -2.78 -32.56 14.58
N LYS A 402 -2.82 -31.69 15.60
CA LYS A 402 -2.66 -32.10 17.00
C LYS A 402 -3.85 -32.91 17.52
N ASN A 403 -5.06 -32.51 17.15
CA ASN A 403 -6.29 -33.08 17.71
C ASN A 403 -6.87 -34.25 16.89
N ARG A 404 -6.22 -34.65 15.78
CA ARG A 404 -6.68 -35.70 14.85
C ARG A 404 -8.15 -35.54 14.44
N LYS A 405 -8.62 -34.30 14.29
CA LYS A 405 -9.99 -34.04 13.83
C LYS A 405 -10.07 -34.35 12.34
N SER A 406 -11.00 -35.21 11.94
CA SER A 406 -11.26 -35.51 10.53
C SER A 406 -11.83 -34.27 9.84
N VAL A 407 -11.04 -33.63 8.99
CA VAL A 407 -11.50 -32.67 7.99
C VAL A 407 -11.45 -33.34 6.62
N THR A 408 -12.31 -32.91 5.70
CA THR A 408 -12.23 -33.38 4.31
C THR A 408 -10.96 -32.83 3.64
N PRO A 409 -10.36 -33.55 2.67
CA PRO A 409 -9.22 -33.04 1.90
C PRO A 409 -9.47 -31.65 1.27
N GLU A 410 -10.71 -31.37 0.84
CA GLU A 410 -11.10 -30.07 0.30
C GLU A 410 -11.06 -28.95 1.35
N GLU A 411 -11.55 -29.20 2.58
CA GLU A 411 -11.49 -28.24 3.68
C GLU A 411 -10.05 -27.98 4.13
N GLU A 412 -9.21 -29.02 4.13
CA GLU A 412 -7.79 -28.90 4.43
C GLU A 412 -7.08 -28.05 3.37
N LEU A 413 -7.29 -28.34 2.07
CA LEU A 413 -6.74 -27.55 0.98
C LEU A 413 -7.16 -26.08 1.08
N ALA A 414 -8.44 -25.80 1.39
CA ALA A 414 -8.93 -24.45 1.58
C ALA A 414 -8.18 -23.70 2.70
N LEU A 415 -7.91 -24.36 3.84
CA LEU A 415 -7.15 -23.77 4.94
C LEU A 415 -5.71 -23.44 4.54
N PHE A 416 -5.04 -24.31 3.78
CA PHE A 416 -3.69 -24.03 3.28
C PHE A 416 -3.68 -22.87 2.27
N LEU A 417 -4.70 -22.75 1.43
CA LEU A 417 -4.83 -21.61 0.52
C LEU A 417 -5.02 -20.30 1.29
N ASP A 418 -5.86 -20.29 2.33
CA ASP A 418 -6.10 -19.11 3.16
C ASP A 418 -4.87 -18.71 3.98
N ASP A 419 -4.17 -19.68 4.59
CA ASP A 419 -2.90 -19.45 5.29
C ASP A 419 -1.86 -18.82 4.36
N ARG A 420 -1.74 -19.35 3.13
CA ARG A 420 -0.82 -18.81 2.12
C ARG A 420 -1.21 -17.43 1.63
N ARG A 421 -2.49 -17.14 1.43
CA ARG A 421 -2.96 -15.79 1.05
C ARG A 421 -2.55 -14.78 2.11
N GLU A 422 -2.77 -15.11 3.38
CA GLU A 422 -2.34 -14.27 4.50
C GLU A 422 -0.81 -14.10 4.52
N HIS A 423 -0.08 -15.21 4.35
CA HIS A 423 1.38 -15.23 4.34
C HIS A 423 1.99 -14.36 3.24
N VAL A 424 1.45 -14.45 2.01
CA VAL A 424 1.92 -13.67 0.87
C VAL A 424 1.73 -12.19 1.11
N VAL A 425 0.55 -11.78 1.58
CA VAL A 425 0.22 -10.37 1.81
C VAL A 425 1.05 -9.78 2.96
N ARG A 426 1.24 -10.53 4.04
CA ARG A 426 1.86 -10.02 5.27
C ARG A 426 3.39 -10.11 5.28
N VAL A 427 3.96 -11.10 4.60
CA VAL A 427 5.39 -11.43 4.71
C VAL A 427 6.08 -11.44 3.36
N ILE A 428 5.64 -12.30 2.42
CA ILE A 428 6.41 -12.58 1.21
C ILE A 428 6.44 -11.36 0.27
N ALA A 429 5.28 -10.83 -0.12
CA ALA A 429 5.23 -9.73 -1.09
C ALA A 429 5.91 -8.44 -0.58
N PRO A 430 5.70 -8.02 0.69
CA PRO A 430 6.45 -6.88 1.23
C PRO A 430 7.97 -7.11 1.25
N ALA A 431 8.43 -8.31 1.62
CA ALA A 431 9.86 -8.62 1.67
C ALA A 431 10.52 -8.60 0.29
N LEU A 432 9.84 -9.18 -0.72
CA LEU A 432 10.32 -9.16 -2.11
C LEU A 432 10.35 -7.74 -2.69
N ALA A 433 9.35 -6.92 -2.37
CA ALA A 433 9.30 -5.52 -2.78
C ALA A 433 10.48 -4.70 -2.20
N CYS A 434 10.93 -5.06 -0.99
CA CYS A 434 12.11 -4.48 -0.35
C CYS A 434 13.45 -5.07 -0.83
N GLY A 435 13.47 -5.92 -1.86
CA GLY A 435 14.69 -6.55 -2.39
C GLY A 435 15.29 -7.63 -1.48
N GLN A 436 14.53 -8.14 -0.50
CA GLN A 436 15.01 -9.16 0.44
C GLN A 436 15.01 -10.56 -0.21
N VAL A 437 15.83 -11.46 0.33
CA VAL A 437 15.76 -12.89 0.02
C VAL A 437 14.79 -13.56 0.99
N VAL A 438 13.68 -14.06 0.49
CA VAL A 438 12.70 -14.84 1.24
C VAL A 438 13.06 -16.32 1.12
N LEU A 439 13.36 -16.96 2.25
CA LEU A 439 13.58 -18.40 2.34
C LEU A 439 12.38 -19.02 3.06
N THR A 440 11.58 -19.83 2.37
CA THR A 440 10.38 -20.46 2.97
C THR A 440 10.57 -21.97 3.16
N ASP A 441 10.31 -22.45 4.37
CA ASP A 441 10.16 -23.87 4.69
C ASP A 441 8.74 -24.30 4.32
N ARG A 442 8.62 -25.03 3.20
CA ARG A 442 7.37 -25.38 2.50
C ARG A 442 6.69 -24.19 1.82
N TYR A 443 6.09 -24.49 0.66
CA TYR A 443 5.24 -23.58 -0.09
C TYR A 443 4.11 -24.35 -0.79
N TYR A 444 3.55 -23.81 -1.89
CA TYR A 444 2.43 -24.46 -2.57
C TYR A 444 2.80 -25.80 -3.25
N TYR A 445 4.08 -26.09 -3.48
CA TYR A 445 4.50 -27.41 -3.98
C TYR A 445 4.35 -28.50 -2.92
N SER A 446 4.62 -28.20 -1.64
CA SER A 446 4.24 -29.09 -0.53
C SER A 446 2.73 -29.36 -0.55
N THR A 447 1.89 -28.34 -0.67
CA THR A 447 0.43 -28.56 -0.73
C THR A 447 0.04 -29.44 -1.92
N ALA A 448 0.62 -29.22 -3.10
CA ALA A 448 0.35 -30.04 -4.28
C ALA A 448 0.78 -31.51 -4.09
N ALA A 449 1.92 -31.77 -3.45
CA ALA A 449 2.43 -33.12 -3.19
C ALA A 449 1.56 -33.87 -2.16
N TYR A 450 1.26 -33.25 -1.01
CA TYR A 450 0.48 -33.88 0.05
C TYR A 450 -0.97 -34.13 -0.37
N GLN A 451 -1.61 -33.15 -1.01
CA GLN A 451 -2.98 -33.31 -1.52
C GLN A 451 -3.03 -34.21 -2.75
N GLY A 452 -1.98 -34.24 -3.56
CA GLY A 452 -1.81 -35.20 -4.64
C GLY A 452 -1.79 -36.65 -4.15
N ALA A 453 -1.04 -36.93 -3.08
CA ALA A 453 -1.02 -38.24 -2.43
C ALA A 453 -2.40 -38.64 -1.84
N ALA A 454 -3.25 -37.66 -1.54
CA ALA A 454 -4.64 -37.84 -1.11
C ALA A 454 -5.65 -37.98 -2.27
N GLY A 455 -5.20 -37.90 -3.54
CA GLY A 455 -6.03 -38.14 -4.73
C GLY A 455 -6.44 -36.88 -5.50
N HIS A 456 -5.98 -35.69 -5.12
CA HIS A 456 -6.22 -34.47 -5.89
C HIS A 456 -5.27 -34.33 -7.08
N ASP A 457 -5.65 -33.48 -8.04
CA ASP A 457 -4.80 -33.11 -9.19
C ASP A 457 -3.76 -32.05 -8.76
N PRO A 458 -2.46 -32.39 -8.67
CA PRO A 458 -1.43 -31.46 -8.20
C PRO A 458 -1.29 -30.24 -9.11
N GLN A 459 -1.51 -30.39 -10.43
CA GLN A 459 -1.33 -29.31 -11.38
C GLN A 459 -2.41 -28.23 -11.21
N LYS A 460 -3.64 -28.62 -10.88
CA LYS A 460 -4.72 -27.68 -10.54
C LYS A 460 -4.40 -26.91 -9.27
N ILE A 461 -3.81 -27.57 -8.27
CA ILE A 461 -3.41 -26.93 -7.01
C ILE A 461 -2.32 -25.90 -7.26
N ILE A 462 -1.29 -26.24 -8.06
CA ILE A 462 -0.22 -25.29 -8.44
C ILE A 462 -0.83 -24.08 -9.14
N THR A 463 -1.62 -24.32 -10.20
CA THR A 463 -2.25 -23.26 -10.99
C THR A 463 -3.12 -22.34 -10.13
N ALA A 464 -3.89 -22.91 -9.19
CA ALA A 464 -4.73 -22.13 -8.28
C ALA A 464 -3.93 -21.24 -7.31
N ASN A 465 -2.74 -21.68 -6.89
CA ASN A 465 -1.85 -20.89 -6.03
C ASN A 465 -1.17 -19.77 -6.82
N GLU A 466 -0.72 -20.03 -8.03
CA GLU A 466 -0.02 -19.05 -8.88
C GLU A 466 -0.91 -17.86 -9.29
N LEU A 467 -2.24 -17.96 -9.12
CA LEU A 467 -3.17 -16.84 -9.29
C LEU A 467 -2.99 -15.71 -8.26
N PHE A 468 -2.40 -16.00 -7.09
CA PHE A 468 -2.25 -15.00 -6.01
C PHE A 468 -0.89 -15.03 -5.32
N ALA A 469 -0.18 -16.15 -5.38
CA ALA A 469 1.10 -16.37 -4.76
C ALA A 469 2.22 -16.16 -5.78
N PRO A 470 3.29 -15.42 -5.46
CA PRO A 470 4.44 -15.28 -6.35
C PRO A 470 5.09 -16.64 -6.61
N VAL A 471 5.45 -16.91 -7.87
CA VAL A 471 6.21 -18.10 -8.24
C VAL A 471 7.62 -17.99 -7.65
N PRO A 472 8.14 -19.01 -6.92
CA PRO A 472 9.50 -18.98 -6.41
C PRO A 472 10.52 -18.85 -7.54
N ASP A 473 11.53 -17.99 -7.35
CA ASP A 473 12.66 -17.87 -8.27
C ASP A 473 13.54 -19.14 -8.25
N MET A 474 13.49 -19.89 -7.15
CA MET A 474 14.16 -21.18 -7.01
C MET A 474 13.41 -22.10 -6.06
N VAL A 475 13.33 -23.38 -6.41
CA VAL A 475 12.82 -24.45 -5.55
C VAL A 475 13.97 -25.42 -5.26
N ILE A 476 14.24 -25.67 -3.99
CA ILE A 476 15.24 -26.64 -3.52
C ILE A 476 14.51 -27.80 -2.85
N ILE A 477 14.58 -28.97 -3.47
CA ILE A 477 14.00 -30.19 -2.92
C ILE A 477 15.09 -30.92 -2.13
N LEU A 478 14.84 -31.17 -0.84
CA LEU A 478 15.72 -31.97 0.01
C LEU A 478 15.18 -33.38 0.14
N GLU A 479 15.93 -34.33 -0.41
CA GLU A 479 15.62 -35.75 -0.36
C GLU A 479 16.38 -36.44 0.77
N ALA A 480 15.68 -37.29 1.51
CA ALA A 480 16.27 -38.24 2.45
C ALA A 480 15.39 -39.49 2.50
N PRO A 481 15.94 -40.68 2.83
CA PRO A 481 15.12 -41.85 3.06
C PRO A 481 14.02 -41.57 4.08
N VAL A 482 12.78 -41.97 3.78
CA VAL A 482 11.60 -41.73 4.64
C VAL A 482 11.87 -42.20 6.07
N SER A 483 12.43 -43.40 6.23
CA SER A 483 12.81 -43.98 7.52
C SER A 483 13.77 -43.09 8.34
N LEU A 484 14.71 -42.42 7.66
CA LEU A 484 15.62 -41.48 8.30
C LEU A 484 14.91 -40.17 8.72
N GLY A 485 14.01 -39.66 7.87
CA GLY A 485 13.18 -38.49 8.18
C GLY A 485 12.32 -38.72 9.41
N VAL A 486 11.58 -39.83 9.42
CA VAL A 486 10.74 -40.28 10.55
C VAL A 486 11.55 -40.40 11.84
N HIS A 487 12.69 -41.09 11.80
CA HIS A 487 13.56 -41.25 12.98
C HIS A 487 14.04 -39.91 13.55
N ARG A 488 14.37 -38.94 12.67
CA ARG A 488 14.78 -37.59 13.10
C ARG A 488 13.64 -36.81 13.74
N VAL A 489 12.42 -36.90 13.19
CA VAL A 489 11.23 -36.24 13.75
C VAL A 489 10.90 -36.81 15.13
N GLN A 490 10.90 -38.15 15.27
CA GLN A 490 10.66 -38.84 16.54
C GLN A 490 11.67 -38.42 17.62
N ARG A 491 12.96 -38.33 17.27
CA ARG A 491 14.02 -37.92 18.21
C ARG A 491 13.89 -36.46 18.67
N ILE A 492 13.36 -35.57 17.84
CA ILE A 492 13.28 -34.12 18.12
C ILE A 492 11.99 -33.76 18.86
N ARG A 493 10.86 -34.36 18.49
CA ARG A 493 9.53 -34.01 19.04
C ARG A 493 9.10 -34.89 20.21
N GLY A 494 9.67 -36.08 20.39
CA GLY A 494 9.30 -37.00 21.47
C GLY A 494 7.85 -37.52 21.41
N GLU A 495 7.14 -37.28 20.30
CA GLU A 495 5.72 -37.58 20.10
C GLU A 495 5.50 -38.76 19.14
N VAL A 496 4.30 -39.36 19.24
CA VAL A 496 3.79 -40.37 18.29
C VAL A 496 3.46 -39.67 16.97
N LEU A 497 3.93 -40.23 15.84
CA LEU A 497 3.71 -39.71 14.49
C LEU A 497 2.22 -39.42 14.22
N ASN A 498 1.92 -38.32 13.54
CA ASN A 498 0.57 -38.03 13.04
C ASN A 498 0.26 -38.87 11.77
N ASP A 499 -1.00 -38.87 11.32
CA ASP A 499 -1.45 -39.75 10.22
C ASP A 499 -0.75 -39.46 8.86
N PHE A 500 -0.15 -38.28 8.70
CA PHE A 500 0.64 -37.87 7.52
C PHE A 500 2.13 -38.16 7.64
N GLU A 501 2.60 -38.43 8.85
CA GLU A 501 3.97 -38.85 9.16
C GLU A 501 4.12 -40.38 9.17
N GLN A 502 3.05 -41.11 8.80
CA GLN A 502 3.10 -42.54 8.54
C GLN A 502 4.00 -42.82 7.33
N GLU A 503 4.83 -43.85 7.44
CA GLU A 503 5.82 -44.21 6.42
C GLU A 503 5.17 -44.43 5.05
N GLU A 504 3.98 -45.05 5.00
CA GLU A 504 3.24 -45.27 3.75
C GLU A 504 2.79 -43.96 3.07
N THR A 505 2.33 -42.98 3.84
CA THR A 505 1.92 -41.66 3.32
C THR A 505 3.14 -40.88 2.84
N LEU A 506 4.22 -40.88 3.62
CA LEU A 506 5.45 -40.17 3.25
C LEU A 506 6.15 -40.78 2.03
N VAL A 507 6.01 -42.10 1.79
CA VAL A 507 6.47 -42.76 0.56
C VAL A 507 5.68 -42.33 -0.66
N ARG A 508 4.39 -41.97 -0.53
CA ARG A 508 3.58 -41.45 -1.64
C ARG A 508 3.82 -39.97 -1.92
N VAL A 509 4.21 -39.22 -0.88
CA VAL A 509 4.50 -37.78 -0.95
C VAL A 509 5.91 -37.50 -1.45
N ALA A 510 6.89 -38.32 -1.06
CA ALA A 510 8.27 -38.28 -1.56
C ALA A 510 8.33 -38.81 -2.99
#